data_AF-A0ABD2N5R3-F1
#
_entry.id   AF-A0ABD2N5R3-F1
#
_cell.length_a   1.000
_cell.length_b   1.000
_cell.length_c   1.000
_cell.angle_alpha   90.00
_cell.angle_beta   90.00
_cell.angle_gamma   90.00
#
_symmetry.space_group_name_H-M   'P 1'
#
loop_
_entity.id
_entity.type
_entity.pdbx_description
1 polymer ?
#
loop_
_entity_poly.entity_id
_entity_poly.type
_entity_poly.pdbx_seq_one_letter_code
_entity_poly.pdbx_strand_id
1 'polypeptide(L)'
;MGSRNNYTQIPNNSKLKNCKIRLDILHTCKMKNAVFGEAYKLVKKEYDQLLIEERQLKYQRRIVNSDNKSKWLWSTVNEIRGTQNKSNMKVSGDPKTLAQKFNDPFASGASKLQSSLKNEVFIQNIPQNEDSLTFQIVTADEVLKLSSTLKNKFSS
;
A
#
# COMPACT_ATOMS: atom_id res chain seq x y z
N MET A 1 2.79 6.87 -25.28
CA MET A 1 3.23 5.51 -24.93
C MET A 1 4.41 5.63 -23.98
N GLY A 2 4.18 5.48 -22.68
CA GLY A 2 5.22 5.70 -21.66
C GLY A 2 6.05 4.44 -21.39
N SER A 3 7.33 4.47 -21.74
CA SER A 3 8.30 3.44 -21.39
C SER A 3 8.38 3.27 -19.87
N ARG A 4 7.99 2.09 -19.39
CA ARG A 4 8.15 1.66 -18.00
C ARG A 4 9.61 1.28 -17.73
N ASN A 5 10.48 2.27 -17.59
CA ASN A 5 11.87 2.06 -17.17
C ASN A 5 11.98 2.04 -15.65
N ASN A 6 11.51 0.96 -15.01
CA ASN A 6 11.98 0.58 -13.68
C ASN A 6 13.21 -0.33 -13.85
N TYR A 7 14.31 0.22 -14.37
CA TYR A 7 15.63 -0.43 -14.24
C TYR A 7 16.12 -0.26 -12.81
N THR A 8 15.49 -0.98 -11.88
CA THR A 8 16.12 -1.32 -10.61
C THR A 8 17.43 -2.04 -10.91
N GLN A 9 18.53 -1.51 -10.37
CA GLN A 9 19.89 -2.05 -10.46
C GLN A 9 19.91 -3.57 -10.60
N ILE A 10 20.60 -4.07 -11.62
CA ILE A 10 20.78 -5.50 -11.85
C ILE A 10 21.36 -6.10 -10.56
N PRO A 11 20.73 -7.12 -9.96
CA PRO A 11 21.23 -7.79 -8.77
C PRO A 11 22.71 -8.15 -8.96
N ASN A 12 23.54 -7.93 -7.93
CA ASN A 12 24.99 -8.17 -7.99
C ASN A 12 25.34 -9.68 -7.94
N ASN A 13 24.63 -10.49 -8.73
CA ASN A 13 24.85 -11.92 -8.88
C ASN A 13 25.62 -12.17 -10.19
N SER A 14 26.79 -12.81 -10.08
CA SER A 14 27.66 -13.15 -11.21
C SER A 14 26.96 -14.03 -12.26
N LYS A 15 26.08 -14.95 -11.84
CA LYS A 15 25.30 -15.80 -12.75
C LYS A 15 24.33 -14.99 -13.60
N LEU A 16 23.63 -14.03 -12.99
CA LEU A 16 22.65 -13.20 -13.67
C LEU A 16 23.30 -12.21 -14.65
N LYS A 17 24.49 -11.68 -14.31
CA LYS A 17 25.32 -10.89 -15.22
C LYS A 17 25.80 -11.70 -16.42
N ASN A 18 26.32 -12.92 -16.19
CA ASN A 18 26.78 -13.79 -17.28
C ASN A 18 25.63 -14.22 -18.19
N CYS A 19 24.46 -14.52 -17.63
CA CYS A 19 23.26 -14.83 -18.39
C CYS A 19 22.80 -13.62 -19.24
N LYS A 20 22.85 -12.41 -18.68
CA LYS A 20 22.56 -11.17 -19.41
C LYS A 20 23.52 -10.92 -20.58
N ILE A 21 24.82 -11.12 -20.37
CA ILE A 21 25.83 -11.00 -21.43
C ILE A 21 25.55 -12.01 -22.56
N ARG A 22 25.28 -13.27 -22.22
CA ARG A 22 24.90 -14.31 -23.20
C ARG A 22 23.64 -13.93 -23.97
N LEU A 23 22.63 -13.38 -23.28
CA LEU A 23 21.39 -12.91 -23.88
C LEU A 23 21.65 -11.78 -24.89
N ASP A 24 22.51 -10.81 -24.55
CA ASP A 24 22.82 -9.64 -25.40
C ASP A 24 23.62 -10.04 -26.65
N ILE A 25 24.55 -10.99 -26.50
CA ILE A 25 25.27 -11.60 -27.63
C ILE A 25 24.27 -12.31 -28.56
N LEU A 26 23.40 -13.17 -28.00
CA LEU A 26 22.41 -13.89 -28.79
C LEU A 26 21.37 -12.97 -29.43
N HIS A 27 21.01 -11.87 -28.78
CA HIS A 27 20.14 -10.85 -29.35
C HIS A 27 20.77 -10.25 -30.61
N THR A 28 22.04 -9.88 -30.52
CA THR A 28 22.81 -9.32 -31.65
C THR A 28 22.96 -10.33 -32.78
N CYS A 29 23.24 -11.60 -32.45
CA CYS A 29 23.34 -12.68 -33.43
C CYS A 29 22.00 -13.00 -34.10
N LYS A 30 20.89 -13.00 -33.35
CA LYS A 30 19.53 -13.21 -33.87
C LYS A 30 19.15 -12.13 -34.90
N MET A 31 19.56 -10.89 -34.69
CA MET A 31 19.30 -9.80 -35.65
C MET A 31 20.02 -10.01 -36.98
N LYS A 32 21.15 -10.72 -36.98
CA LYS A 32 21.96 -11.01 -38.17
C LYS A 32 21.62 -12.36 -38.81
N ASN A 33 21.13 -13.33 -38.04
CA ASN A 33 20.78 -14.66 -38.54
C ASN A 33 19.65 -15.28 -37.70
N ALA A 34 18.56 -15.66 -38.37
CA ALA A 34 17.34 -16.20 -37.75
C ALA A 34 17.55 -17.53 -37.01
N VAL A 35 18.61 -18.28 -37.33
CA VAL A 35 18.96 -19.57 -36.69
C VAL A 35 19.19 -19.41 -35.18
N PHE A 36 19.64 -18.24 -34.71
CA PHE A 36 19.84 -17.96 -33.28
C PHE A 36 18.55 -17.59 -32.54
N GLY A 37 17.41 -17.56 -33.23
CA GLY A 37 16.11 -17.21 -32.65
C GLY A 37 15.67 -18.13 -31.51
N GLU A 38 15.83 -19.44 -31.69
CA GLU A 38 15.46 -20.44 -30.67
C GLU A 38 16.41 -20.41 -29.47
N ALA A 39 17.72 -20.31 -29.72
CA ALA A 39 18.72 -20.15 -28.66
C ALA A 39 18.46 -18.89 -27.81
N TYR A 40 18.09 -17.78 -28.43
CA TYR A 40 17.71 -16.55 -27.72
C TYR A 40 16.48 -16.75 -26.83
N LYS A 41 15.43 -17.44 -27.31
CA LYS A 41 14.22 -17.71 -26.51
C LYS A 41 14.54 -18.53 -25.26
N LEU A 42 15.38 -19.57 -25.40
CA LEU A 42 15.79 -20.42 -24.29
C LEU A 42 16.58 -19.62 -23.23
N VAL A 43 17.59 -18.87 -23.65
CA VAL A 43 18.39 -18.05 -22.73
C VAL A 43 17.57 -16.92 -22.11
N LYS A 44 16.58 -16.37 -22.83
CA LYS A 44 15.63 -15.40 -22.27
C LYS A 44 14.79 -16.01 -21.15
N LYS A 45 14.29 -17.24 -21.35
CA LYS A 45 13.52 -17.95 -20.33
C LYS A 45 14.38 -18.24 -19.09
N GLU A 46 15.62 -18.65 -19.28
CA GLU A 46 16.61 -18.84 -18.21
C GLU A 46 16.86 -17.53 -17.44
N TYR A 47 17.06 -16.43 -18.16
CA TYR A 47 17.26 -15.11 -17.56
C TYR A 47 16.04 -14.62 -16.76
N ASP A 48 14.85 -14.77 -17.32
CA ASP A 48 13.59 -14.39 -16.67
C ASP A 48 13.37 -15.21 -15.38
N GLN A 49 13.70 -16.51 -15.40
CA GLN A 49 13.65 -17.38 -14.21
C GLN A 49 14.65 -16.93 -13.13
N LEU A 50 15.90 -16.67 -13.50
CA LEU A 50 16.93 -16.19 -12.57
C LEU A 50 16.55 -14.84 -11.94
N LEU A 51 15.88 -13.96 -12.70
CA LEU A 51 15.38 -12.69 -12.18
C LEU A 51 14.29 -12.87 -11.13
N ILE A 52 13.39 -13.84 -11.32
CA ILE A 52 12.34 -14.15 -10.34
C ILE A 52 12.97 -14.64 -9.03
N GLU A 53 13.90 -15.59 -9.12
CA GLU A 53 14.61 -16.16 -7.97
C GLU A 53 15.39 -15.09 -7.19
N GLU A 54 16.14 -14.22 -7.89
CA GLU A 54 16.87 -13.12 -7.24
C GLU A 54 15.95 -12.12 -6.54
N ARG A 55 14.79 -11.80 -7.15
CA ARG A 55 13.79 -10.93 -6.50
C ARG A 55 13.21 -11.57 -5.26
N GLN A 56 12.88 -12.86 -5.30
CA GLN A 56 12.39 -13.59 -4.14
C GLN A 56 13.43 -13.59 -3.00
N LEU A 57 14.68 -13.93 -3.31
CA LEU A 57 15.79 -13.93 -2.34
C LEU A 57 16.03 -12.53 -1.75
N LYS A 58 15.89 -11.47 -2.55
CA LYS A 58 15.99 -10.10 -2.07
C LYS A 58 14.89 -9.78 -1.04
N TYR A 59 13.63 -10.08 -1.35
CA TYR A 59 12.54 -9.81 -0.41
C TYR A 59 12.62 -10.69 0.83
N GLN A 60 12.99 -11.96 0.70
CA GLN A 60 13.18 -12.87 1.82
C GLN A 60 14.26 -12.37 2.78
N ARG A 61 15.43 -11.97 2.27
CA ARG A 61 16.51 -11.36 3.08
C ARG A 61 16.04 -10.11 3.81
N ARG A 62 15.28 -9.25 3.13
CA ARG A 62 14.77 -8.01 3.73
C ARG A 62 13.73 -8.25 4.82
N ILE A 63 12.87 -9.27 4.67
CA ILE A 63 11.90 -9.67 5.71
C ILE A 63 12.60 -10.25 6.94
N VAL A 64 13.60 -11.12 6.74
CA VAL A 64 14.36 -11.74 7.83
C VAL A 64 15.12 -10.69 8.64
N ASN A 65 15.75 -9.72 7.96
CA ASN A 65 16.56 -8.68 8.58
C ASN A 65 15.75 -7.44 9.02
N SER A 66 14.43 -7.49 8.95
CA SER A 66 13.56 -6.35 9.29
C SER A 66 13.11 -6.41 10.74
N ASP A 67 13.36 -5.31 11.47
CA ASP A 67 12.89 -5.15 12.85
C ASP A 67 11.35 -5.14 12.95
N ASN A 68 10.65 -4.53 11.98
CA ASN A 68 9.19 -4.50 11.92
C ASN A 68 8.67 -5.20 10.65
N LYS A 69 8.50 -6.52 10.77
CA LYS A 69 8.10 -7.40 9.65
C LYS A 69 6.78 -6.96 8.99
N SER A 70 5.79 -6.51 9.78
CA SER A 70 4.48 -6.09 9.26
C SER A 70 4.59 -4.82 8.41
N LYS A 71 5.31 -3.80 8.87
CA LYS A 71 5.57 -2.57 8.10
C LYS A 71 6.32 -2.87 6.81
N TRP A 72 7.31 -3.77 6.90
CA TRP A 72 8.13 -4.17 5.76
C TRP A 72 7.34 -4.96 4.71
N LEU A 73 6.47 -5.86 5.17
CA LEU A 73 5.55 -6.60 4.31
C LEU A 73 4.63 -5.64 3.55
N TRP A 74 4.00 -4.69 4.24
CA TRP A 74 3.16 -3.67 3.60
C TRP A 74 3.94 -2.82 2.59
N SER A 75 5.18 -2.44 2.90
CA SER A 75 6.06 -1.74 1.96
C SER A 75 6.32 -2.58 0.70
N THR A 76 6.55 -3.88 0.86
CA THR A 76 6.78 -4.82 -0.26
C THR A 76 5.54 -4.96 -1.14
N VAL A 77 4.36 -5.11 -0.52
CA VAL A 77 3.09 -5.17 -1.25
C VAL A 77 2.88 -3.89 -2.06
N ASN A 78 3.17 -2.72 -1.48
CA ASN A 78 3.04 -1.44 -2.17
C ASN A 78 4.05 -1.28 -3.33
N GLU A 79 5.28 -1.78 -3.17
CA GLU A 79 6.31 -1.81 -4.22
C GLU A 79 5.87 -2.71 -5.39
N ILE A 80 5.36 -3.92 -5.10
CA ILE A 80 4.88 -4.88 -6.11
C ILE A 80 3.64 -4.35 -6.84
N ARG A 81 2.68 -3.76 -6.10
CA ARG A 81 1.45 -3.21 -6.66
C ARG A 81 1.70 -1.96 -7.51
N GLY A 82 2.90 -1.39 -7.46
CA GLY A 82 3.24 -0.17 -8.18
C GLY A 82 2.50 1.06 -7.66
N THR A 83 1.96 1.00 -6.45
CA THR A 83 1.41 2.17 -5.76
C THR A 83 2.58 3.06 -5.32
N GLN A 84 3.03 3.90 -6.23
CA GLN A 84 3.95 4.97 -5.87
C GLN A 84 3.23 5.91 -4.90
N ASN A 85 3.92 6.23 -3.81
CA ASN A 85 3.48 7.26 -2.89
C ASN A 85 3.35 8.58 -3.67
N LYS A 86 2.08 9.00 -3.83
CA LYS A 86 1.61 10.34 -4.15
C LYS A 86 2.28 10.96 -5.38
N SER A 87 1.58 10.88 -6.51
CA SER A 87 1.61 12.00 -7.45
C SER A 87 1.36 13.28 -6.64
N ASN A 88 2.18 14.32 -6.86
CA ASN A 88 1.88 15.67 -6.41
C ASN A 88 0.67 16.21 -7.19
N MET A 89 -0.49 15.56 -7.03
CA MET A 89 -1.75 16.06 -7.54
C MET A 89 -2.12 17.25 -6.66
N LYS A 90 -1.75 18.43 -7.14
CA LYS A 90 -2.38 19.66 -6.70
C LYS A 90 -3.85 19.56 -7.08
N VAL A 91 -4.70 19.20 -6.12
CA VAL A 91 -6.14 19.30 -6.27
C VAL A 91 -6.44 20.79 -6.46
N SER A 92 -6.92 21.19 -7.64
CA SER A 92 -7.19 22.60 -7.90
C SER A 92 -8.45 23.03 -7.16
N GLY A 93 -8.36 24.12 -6.40
CA GLY A 93 -9.48 24.70 -5.68
C GLY A 93 -9.06 25.19 -4.31
N ASP A 94 -9.88 26.07 -3.74
CA ASP A 94 -9.72 26.51 -2.37
C ASP A 94 -10.05 25.35 -1.39
N PRO A 95 -9.17 25.05 -0.41
CA PRO A 95 -9.36 23.94 0.52
C PRO A 95 -10.67 23.96 1.29
N LYS A 96 -11.18 25.16 1.65
CA LYS A 96 -12.46 25.26 2.36
C LYS A 96 -13.61 24.84 1.47
N THR A 97 -13.62 25.33 0.24
CA THR A 97 -14.65 25.00 -0.75
C THR A 97 -14.68 23.49 -1.06
N LEU A 98 -13.52 22.84 -1.10
CA LEU A 98 -13.41 21.40 -1.35
C LEU A 98 -13.89 20.56 -0.16
N ALA A 99 -13.52 20.96 1.06
CA ALA A 99 -14.01 20.33 2.29
C ALA A 99 -15.54 20.46 2.40
N GLN A 100 -16.09 21.61 2.04
CA GLN A 100 -17.52 21.87 2.07
C GLN A 100 -18.26 20.99 1.05
N LYS A 101 -17.78 20.90 -0.20
CA LYS A 101 -18.31 19.97 -1.20
C LYS A 101 -18.29 18.51 -0.77
N PHE A 102 -17.30 18.10 0.03
CA PHE A 102 -17.27 16.75 0.59
C PHE A 102 -18.28 16.59 1.73
N ASN A 103 -18.45 17.61 2.58
CA ASN A 103 -19.28 17.53 3.78
C ASN A 103 -20.78 17.72 3.50
N ASP A 104 -21.16 18.56 2.53
CA ASP A 104 -22.56 18.89 2.23
C ASP A 104 -23.43 17.65 1.92
N PRO A 105 -22.96 16.63 1.17
CA PRO A 105 -23.69 15.39 0.96
C PRO A 105 -23.93 14.58 2.24
N PHE A 106 -22.96 14.56 3.17
CA PHE A 106 -23.11 13.84 4.44
C PHE A 106 -24.03 14.57 5.41
N ALA A 107 -23.90 15.90 5.50
CA ALA A 107 -24.78 16.73 6.31
C ALA A 107 -26.23 16.64 5.82
N SER A 108 -26.45 16.73 4.50
CA SER A 108 -27.79 16.60 3.91
C SER A 108 -28.33 15.16 3.95
N GLY A 109 -27.45 14.16 3.84
CA GLY A 109 -27.79 12.74 3.98
C GLY A 109 -28.24 12.39 5.40
N ALA A 110 -27.60 12.95 6.42
CA ALA A 110 -27.98 12.75 7.82
C ALA A 110 -29.40 13.25 8.11
N SER A 111 -29.78 14.42 7.60
CA SER A 111 -31.16 14.94 7.74
C SER A 111 -32.19 14.06 7.03
N LYS A 112 -31.86 13.50 5.86
CA LYS A 112 -32.74 12.56 5.15
C LYS A 112 -32.89 11.24 5.89
N LEU A 113 -31.78 10.69 6.40
CA LEU A 113 -31.80 9.49 7.24
C LEU A 113 -32.65 9.70 8.50
N GLN A 114 -32.48 10.84 9.17
CA GLN A 114 -33.28 11.20 10.34
C GLN A 114 -34.77 11.28 10.01
N SER A 115 -35.14 11.88 8.87
CA SER A 115 -36.55 11.93 8.43
C SER A 115 -37.14 10.56 8.04
N SER A 116 -36.28 9.59 7.73
CA SER A 116 -36.69 8.22 7.38
C SER A 116 -36.77 7.26 8.57
N LEU A 117 -36.29 7.68 9.75
CA LEU A 117 -36.43 6.91 10.98
C LEU A 117 -37.89 6.96 11.42
N LYS A 118 -38.52 5.79 11.55
CA LYS A 118 -39.82 5.69 12.20
C LYS A 118 -39.65 6.02 13.68
N ASN A 119 -40.54 6.85 14.22
CA ASN A 119 -40.68 7.04 15.67
C ASN A 119 -41.29 5.76 16.28
N GLU A 120 -40.48 4.72 16.40
CA GLU A 120 -40.86 3.56 17.19
C GLU A 120 -40.73 3.91 18.67
N VAL A 121 -41.72 3.52 19.46
CA VAL A 121 -41.66 3.65 20.92
C VAL A 121 -40.47 2.81 21.37
N PHE A 122 -39.51 3.42 22.04
CA PHE A 122 -38.37 2.70 22.62
C PHE A 122 -38.90 1.79 23.74
N ILE A 123 -39.12 0.53 23.42
CA ILE A 123 -39.53 -0.49 24.40
C ILE A 123 -38.24 -1.13 24.92
N GLN A 124 -37.84 -0.73 26.13
CA GLN A 124 -36.69 -1.30 26.82
C GLN A 124 -37.14 -2.54 27.61
N ASN A 125 -36.86 -3.73 27.09
CA ASN A 125 -37.16 -5.01 27.75
C ASN A 125 -36.10 -5.43 28.78
N ILE A 126 -35.23 -4.51 29.21
CA ILE A 126 -34.20 -4.77 30.22
C ILE A 126 -34.67 -4.11 31.51
N PRO A 127 -35.24 -4.86 32.47
CA PRO A 127 -35.75 -4.29 33.71
C PRO A 127 -34.62 -3.78 34.62
N GLN A 128 -33.42 -4.35 34.50
CA GLN A 128 -32.23 -3.91 35.24
C GLN A 128 -30.95 -4.37 34.52
N ASN A 129 -29.94 -3.51 34.53
CA ASN A 129 -28.58 -3.85 34.11
C ASN A 129 -27.68 -3.73 35.35
N GLU A 130 -27.23 -4.87 35.90
CA GLU A 130 -26.34 -4.88 37.07
C GLU A 130 -24.95 -4.31 36.72
N ASP A 131 -24.55 -4.40 35.45
CA ASP A 131 -23.31 -3.84 34.92
C ASP A 131 -23.59 -2.51 34.21
N SER A 132 -23.95 -1.50 35.01
CA SER A 132 -24.16 -0.14 34.53
C SER A 132 -22.82 0.53 34.21
N LEU A 133 -22.51 0.75 32.92
CA LEU A 133 -21.46 1.70 32.51
C LEU A 133 -21.97 3.12 32.76
N THR A 134 -21.46 3.74 33.82
CA THR A 134 -21.71 5.15 34.09
C THR A 134 -20.76 5.99 33.24
N PHE A 135 -21.33 6.75 32.31
CA PHE A 135 -20.57 7.75 31.56
C PHE A 135 -20.54 9.03 32.40
N GLN A 136 -19.35 9.38 32.89
CA GLN A 136 -19.13 10.69 33.48
C GLN A 136 -18.94 11.71 32.36
N ILE A 137 -19.55 12.90 32.49
CA ILE A 137 -19.29 14.00 31.57
C ILE A 137 -17.83 14.41 31.76
N VAL A 138 -17.04 14.24 30.70
CA VAL A 138 -15.61 14.56 30.68
C VAL A 138 -15.44 15.96 30.14
N THR A 139 -14.64 16.78 30.83
CA THR A 139 -14.31 18.13 30.37
C THR A 139 -13.27 18.10 29.26
N ALA A 140 -13.21 19.16 28.44
CA ALA A 140 -12.23 19.25 27.34
C ALA A 140 -10.79 19.13 27.85
N ASP A 141 -10.50 19.68 29.03
CA ASP A 141 -9.18 19.60 29.66
C ASP A 141 -8.79 18.17 30.07
N GLU A 142 -9.74 17.38 30.55
CA GLU A 142 -9.51 15.97 30.89
C GLU A 142 -9.21 15.13 29.65
N VAL A 143 -9.87 15.41 28.52
CA VAL A 143 -9.59 14.75 27.24
C VAL A 143 -8.19 15.11 26.74
N LEU A 144 -7.79 16.37 26.85
CA LEU A 144 -6.44 16.81 26.49
C LEU A 144 -5.38 16.18 27.39
N LYS A 145 -5.65 16.06 28.69
CA LYS A 145 -4.75 15.41 29.64
C LYS A 145 -4.60 13.92 29.34
N LEU A 146 -5.70 13.19 29.13
CA LEU A 146 -5.67 11.77 28.77
C LEU A 146 -4.96 11.53 27.44
N SER A 147 -5.25 12.35 26.42
CA SER A 147 -4.57 12.23 25.12
C SER A 147 -3.06 12.47 25.21
N SER A 148 -2.61 13.37 26.09
CA SER A 148 -1.17 13.60 26.35
C SER A 148 -0.49 12.41 27.05
N THR A 149 -1.22 11.65 27.86
CA THR A 149 -0.71 10.44 28.53
C THR A 149 -0.68 9.22 27.62
N LEU A 150 -1.47 9.21 26.55
CA LEU A 150 -1.44 8.23 25.47
C LEU A 150 -0.22 8.47 24.56
N LYS A 151 0.99 8.43 25.14
CA LYS A 151 2.23 8.37 24.35
C LYS A 151 2.26 7.04 23.61
N ASN A 152 2.19 7.13 22.28
CA ASN A 152 2.41 6.00 21.41
C ASN A 152 3.87 5.54 21.57
N LYS A 153 4.11 4.41 22.24
CA LYS A 153 5.46 3.86 22.51
C LYS A 153 6.28 3.62 21.23
N PHE A 154 5.66 3.71 20.05
CA PHE A 154 6.26 3.47 18.74
C PHE A 154 6.51 4.74 17.92
N SER A 155 6.31 5.93 18.50
CA SER A 155 6.69 7.19 17.85
C SER A 155 8.08 7.62 18.33
N SER A 156 9.10 6.94 17.84
CA SER A 156 10.49 7.40 17.75
C SER A 156 11.07 6.87 16.46
#